data_AF-A0A938KE60-F1
#
_entry.id   AF-A0A938KE60-F1
#
_cell.length_a   1.000
_cell.length_b   1.000
_cell.length_c   1.000
_cell.angle_alpha   90.00
_cell.angle_beta   90.00
_cell.angle_gamma   90.00
#
_symmetry.space_group_name_H-M   'P 1'
#
loop_
_entity.id
_entity.type
_entity.pdbx_description
1 polymer ?
#
loop_
_entity_poly.entity_id
_entity_poly.type
_entity_poly.pdbx_seq_one_letter_code
_entity_poly.pdbx_strand_id
1 'polypeptide(L)'
;MSTRILNPIADPFTTDTPPGSPDLAGEIARLERQPWARKLAAHAPGLRCPHCDSIVYSRRHKLCGVCSRPLPDNFAFSVEEARRLEKILSNERMRHRSWLARTFNAPVTSPALA
;
A
#
# COMPACT_ATOMS: atom_id res chain seq x y z
N MET A 1 -0.46 -49.58 39.11
CA MET A 1 -1.12 -48.59 38.24
C MET A 1 -0.41 -47.25 38.46
N SER A 2 0.52 -46.90 37.57
CA SER A 2 1.39 -45.71 37.72
C SER A 2 1.06 -44.73 36.61
N THR A 3 0.26 -43.71 36.92
CA THR A 3 -0.08 -42.64 35.98
C THR A 3 1.11 -41.68 35.87
N ARG A 4 1.74 -41.65 34.69
CA ARG A 4 2.74 -40.63 34.33
C ARG A 4 2.00 -39.31 34.10
N ILE A 5 2.32 -38.30 34.89
CA ILE A 5 1.93 -36.92 34.66
C ILE A 5 2.74 -36.44 33.45
N LEU A 6 2.07 -36.17 32.33
CA LEU A 6 2.67 -35.47 31.20
C LEU A 6 2.76 -33.98 31.56
N ASN A 7 3.99 -33.47 31.60
CA ASN A 7 4.25 -32.04 31.69
C ASN A 7 3.87 -31.41 30.33
N PRO A 8 3.07 -30.35 30.26
CA PRO A 8 2.87 -29.63 29.01
C PRO A 8 4.16 -28.86 28.69
N ILE A 9 4.71 -29.15 27.50
CA ILE A 9 5.78 -28.36 26.90
C ILE A 9 5.22 -26.95 26.69
N ALA A 10 5.82 -25.95 27.34
CA ALA A 10 5.48 -24.56 27.09
C ALA A 10 5.87 -24.20 25.64
N ASP A 11 4.93 -23.65 24.88
CA ASP A 11 5.17 -23.23 23.50
C ASP A 11 6.17 -22.06 23.45
N PRO A 12 7.22 -22.10 22.60
CA PRO A 12 8.20 -21.02 22.47
C PRO A 12 7.66 -19.78 21.73
N PHE A 13 6.37 -19.77 21.40
CA PHE A 13 5.70 -18.69 20.65
C PHE A 13 4.85 -17.77 21.53
N THR A 14 5.07 -17.76 22.85
CA THR A 14 4.55 -16.66 23.67
C THR A 14 5.33 -15.41 23.27
N THR A 15 4.74 -14.63 22.35
CA THR A 15 5.27 -13.36 21.90
C THR A 15 5.39 -12.44 23.11
N ASP A 16 6.61 -12.28 23.61
CA ASP A 16 7.03 -11.07 24.29
C ASP A 16 6.69 -9.92 23.34
N THR A 17 5.54 -9.29 23.55
CA THR A 17 5.21 -8.05 22.86
C THR A 17 6.14 -7.01 23.47
N PRO A 18 7.11 -6.46 22.72
CA PRO A 18 8.04 -5.49 23.27
C PRO A 18 7.26 -4.28 23.80
N PRO A 19 7.54 -3.82 25.04
CA PRO A 19 6.92 -2.60 25.56
C PRO A 19 7.51 -1.42 24.79
N GLY A 20 6.76 -0.92 23.82
CA GLY A 20 7.24 0.12 22.91
C GLY A 20 6.65 0.07 21.50
N SER A 21 5.82 -0.93 21.16
CA SER A 21 4.98 -0.80 19.97
C SER A 21 4.09 0.43 20.13
N PRO A 22 4.16 1.44 19.25
CA PRO A 22 3.18 2.52 19.28
C PRO A 22 1.80 1.88 19.20
N ASP A 23 0.89 2.36 20.06
CA ASP A 23 -0.51 2.01 19.97
C ASP A 23 -0.95 2.29 18.54
N LEU A 24 -1.20 1.23 17.76
CA LEU A 24 -1.57 1.31 16.36
C LEU A 24 -2.79 2.24 16.20
N ALA A 25 -3.68 2.26 17.18
CA ALA A 25 -4.81 3.18 17.21
C ALA A 25 -4.37 4.64 17.40
N GLY A 26 -3.40 4.90 18.28
CA GLY A 26 -2.78 6.21 18.47
C GLY A 26 -2.02 6.72 17.24
N GLU A 27 -1.34 5.83 16.52
CA GLU A 27 -0.61 6.18 15.29
C GLU A 27 -1.58 6.50 14.13
N ILE A 28 -2.64 5.70 13.97
CA ILE A 28 -3.75 5.98 13.04
C ILE A 28 -4.39 7.33 13.38
N ALA A 29 -4.71 7.58 14.65
CA ALA A 29 -5.33 8.83 15.09
C ALA A 29 -4.42 10.06 14.90
N ARG A 30 -3.09 9.89 14.88
CA ARG A 30 -2.13 10.94 14.55
C ARG A 30 -2.08 11.21 13.04
N LEU A 31 -2.12 10.17 12.21
CA LEU A 31 -2.17 10.29 10.75
C LEU A 31 -3.47 10.96 10.27
N GLU A 32 -4.62 10.60 10.84
CA GLU A 32 -5.93 11.17 10.50
C GLU A 32 -6.05 12.68 10.81
N ARG A 33 -5.32 13.18 11.81
CA ARG A 33 -5.26 14.61 12.15
C ARG A 33 -4.43 15.43 11.18
N GLN A 34 -3.66 14.81 10.29
CA GLN A 34 -2.83 15.57 9.37
C GLN A 34 -3.69 16.27 8.30
N PRO A 35 -3.41 17.54 7.97
CA PRO A 35 -4.25 18.32 7.05
C PRO A 35 -4.37 17.69 5.66
N TRP A 36 -3.31 17.02 5.20
CA TRP A 36 -3.33 16.30 3.93
C TRP A 36 -4.22 15.06 3.98
N ALA A 37 -4.35 14.39 5.12
CA ALA A 37 -5.20 13.21 5.28
C ALA A 37 -6.68 13.59 5.14
N ARG A 38 -7.10 14.69 5.78
CA ARG A 38 -8.44 15.28 5.59
C ARG A 38 -8.70 15.70 4.14
N LYS A 39 -7.69 16.27 3.47
CA LYS A 39 -7.80 16.72 2.08
C LYS A 39 -7.95 15.55 1.11
N LEU A 40 -7.25 14.44 1.34
CA LEU A 40 -7.40 13.20 0.57
C LEU A 40 -8.75 12.53 0.84
N ALA A 41 -9.19 12.46 2.09
CA ALA A 41 -10.47 11.88 2.47
C ALA A 41 -11.67 12.68 1.92
N ALA A 42 -11.56 14.02 1.87
CA ALA A 42 -12.61 14.90 1.35
C ALA A 42 -12.81 14.81 -0.18
N HIS A 43 -11.81 14.33 -0.93
CA HIS A 43 -11.85 14.25 -2.39
C HIS A 43 -12.23 12.86 -2.94
N ALA A 44 -12.53 11.90 -2.08
CA ALA A 44 -12.91 10.55 -2.50
C ALA A 44 -14.12 10.06 -1.69
N PRO A 45 -15.36 10.45 -2.05
CA PRO A 45 -16.50 9.61 -1.69
C PRO A 45 -16.16 8.21 -2.23
N GLY A 46 -16.05 7.24 -1.31
CA GLY A 46 -15.61 5.88 -1.62
C GLY A 46 -16.53 5.29 -2.68
N LEU A 47 -16.11 5.37 -3.94
CA LEU A 47 -16.84 4.85 -5.08
C LEU A 47 -16.84 3.33 -4.93
N ARG A 48 -17.99 2.77 -4.58
CA ARG A 48 -18.20 1.32 -4.49
C ARG A 48 -18.68 0.79 -5.82
N CYS A 49 -18.28 -0.43 -6.16
CA CYS A 49 -18.75 -1.08 -7.37
C CYS A 49 -20.26 -1.36 -7.26
N PRO A 50 -21.09 -1.01 -8.25
CA PRO A 50 -22.54 -1.28 -8.20
C PRO A 50 -22.89 -2.78 -8.25
N HIS A 51 -21.93 -3.64 -8.60
CA HIS A 51 -22.17 -5.08 -8.74
C HIS A 51 -21.76 -5.92 -7.53
N CYS A 52 -20.71 -5.53 -6.83
CA CYS A 52 -20.16 -6.31 -5.71
C CYS A 52 -19.92 -5.46 -4.45
N ASP A 53 -20.28 -4.19 -4.47
CA ASP A 53 -20.13 -3.23 -3.38
C ASP A 53 -18.67 -3.05 -2.86
N SER A 54 -17.69 -3.61 -3.55
CA SER A 54 -16.28 -3.46 -3.19
C SER A 54 -15.81 -2.03 -3.45
N ILE A 55 -14.92 -1.54 -2.59
CA ILE A 55 -14.25 -0.23 -2.76
C ILE A 55 -13.42 -0.24 -4.06
N VAL A 56 -13.63 0.75 -4.92
CA VAL A 56 -12.88 0.92 -6.17
C VAL A 56 -11.57 1.66 -5.86
N TYR A 57 -10.47 0.93 -5.75
CA TYR A 57 -9.14 1.50 -5.52
C TYR A 57 -8.53 2.19 -6.75
N SER A 58 -8.94 1.80 -7.97
CA SER A 58 -8.41 2.37 -9.21
C SER A 58 -9.53 2.64 -10.21
N ARG A 59 -9.71 3.92 -10.54
CA ARG A 59 -10.64 4.42 -11.58
C ARG A 59 -9.99 4.47 -12.97
N ARG A 60 -8.74 4.02 -13.09
CA ARG A 60 -8.00 3.99 -14.36
C ARG A 60 -8.52 2.91 -15.29
N HIS A 61 -8.92 1.78 -14.71
CA HIS A 61 -9.46 0.65 -15.46
C HIS A 61 -10.98 0.77 -15.50
N LYS A 62 -11.58 0.46 -16.66
CA LYS A 62 -13.04 0.39 -16.81
C LYS A 62 -13.65 -0.85 -16.16
N LEU A 63 -12.90 -1.60 -15.35
CA LEU A 63 -13.33 -2.85 -14.73
C LEU A 63 -13.13 -2.77 -13.21
N CYS A 64 -14.02 -3.39 -12.46
CA CYS A 64 -13.86 -3.58 -11.04
C CYS A 64 -12.68 -4.53 -10.76
N GLY A 65 -11.79 -4.16 -9.83
CA GLY A 65 -10.66 -5.01 -9.42
C GLY A 65 -11.04 -6.27 -8.63
N VAL A 66 -12.30 -6.39 -8.20
CA VAL A 66 -12.80 -7.55 -7.44
C VAL A 66 -13.67 -8.46 -8.31
N CYS A 67 -14.74 -7.92 -8.91
CA CYS A 67 -15.67 -8.73 -9.69
C CYS A 67 -15.41 -8.71 -11.20
N SER A 68 -14.42 -7.94 -11.66
CA SER A 68 -14.02 -7.81 -13.08
C SER A 68 -15.13 -7.34 -14.03
N ARG A 69 -16.28 -6.89 -13.50
CA ARG A 69 -17.37 -6.32 -14.30
C ARG A 69 -17.06 -4.89 -14.72
N PRO A 70 -17.61 -4.43 -15.86
CA PRO A 70 -17.44 -3.06 -16.31
C PRO A 70 -18.00 -2.07 -15.28
N LEU A 71 -17.21 -1.05 -14.97
CA LEU A 71 -17.65 0.10 -14.21
C LEU A 71 -18.29 1.11 -15.17
N PRO A 72 -19.39 1.78 -14.78
CA PRO A 72 -20.02 2.77 -15.63
C PRO A 72 -19.12 4.01 -15.80
N ASP A 73 -19.30 4.76 -16.90
CA ASP A 73 -18.36 5.80 -17.34
C ASP A 73 -18.17 6.94 -16.33
N ASN A 74 -19.16 7.20 -15.48
CA ASN A 74 -19.08 8.16 -14.38
C ASN A 74 -18.07 7.75 -13.28
N PHE A 75 -17.61 6.49 -13.26
CA PHE A 75 -16.55 6.02 -12.37
C PHE A 75 -15.16 6.14 -13.01
N ALA A 76 -15.08 6.31 -14.32
CA ALA A 76 -13.82 6.52 -15.02
C ALA A 76 -13.35 7.97 -14.84
N PHE A 77 -12.03 8.18 -14.91
CA PHE A 77 -11.49 9.53 -15.03
C PHE A 77 -11.99 10.20 -16.31
N SER A 78 -12.27 11.50 -16.23
CA SER A 78 -12.46 12.31 -17.43
C SER A 78 -11.22 12.23 -18.33
N VAL A 79 -11.38 12.53 -19.62
CA VAL A 79 -10.28 12.51 -20.59
C VAL A 79 -9.12 13.40 -20.12
N GLU A 80 -9.43 14.55 -19.53
CA GLU A 80 -8.42 15.49 -19.05
C GLU A 80 -7.70 14.98 -17.80
N GLU A 81 -8.42 14.41 -16.83
CA GLU A 81 -7.83 13.79 -15.65
C GLU A 81 -6.96 12.59 -16.02
N ALA A 82 -7.41 11.76 -16.96
CA ALA A 82 -6.65 10.62 -17.46
C ALA A 82 -5.33 11.06 -18.10
N ARG A 83 -5.36 12.10 -18.95
CA ARG A 83 -4.15 12.70 -19.55
C ARG A 83 -3.19 13.24 -18.51
N ARG A 84 -3.71 13.94 -17.50
CA ARG A 84 -2.90 14.49 -16.40
C ARG A 84 -2.19 13.40 -15.63
N LEU A 85 -2.91 12.33 -15.28
CA LEU A 85 -2.35 11.17 -14.60
C LEU A 85 -1.30 10.46 -15.45
N GLU A 86 -1.55 10.27 -16.75
CA GLU A 86 -0.59 9.66 -17.67
C GLU A 86 0.74 10.43 -17.67
N LYS A 87 0.69 11.76 -17.72
CA LYS A 87 1.87 12.63 -17.68
C LYS A 87 2.67 12.46 -16.40
N ILE A 88 1.98 12.42 -15.24
CA ILE A 88 2.62 12.19 -13.94
C ILE A 88 3.31 10.82 -13.92
N LEU A 89 2.59 9.76 -14.29
CA LEU A 89 3.13 8.39 -14.29
C LEU A 89 4.27 8.20 -15.29
N SER A 90 4.24 8.92 -16.41
CA SER A 90 5.34 8.94 -17.39
C SER A 90 6.61 9.55 -16.77
N ASN A 91 6.47 10.71 -16.12
CA ASN A 91 7.59 11.39 -15.47
C ASN A 91 8.19 10.56 -14.34
N GLU A 92 7.35 9.94 -13.51
CA GLU A 92 7.81 9.06 -12.43
C GLU A 92 8.53 7.82 -12.97
N ARG A 93 8.02 7.19 -14.04
CA ARG A 93 8.72 6.08 -14.71
C ARG A 93 10.10 6.52 -15.24
N MET A 94 10.19 7.72 -15.81
CA MET A 94 11.46 8.26 -16.29
C MET A 94 12.46 8.49 -15.13
N ARG A 95 12.01 9.14 -14.05
CA ARG A 95 12.83 9.36 -12.85
C ARG A 95 13.32 8.05 -12.25
N HIS A 96 12.43 7.06 -12.13
CA HIS A 96 12.77 5.74 -11.63
C HIS A 96 13.82 5.05 -12.51
N ARG A 97 13.67 5.11 -13.84
CA ARG A 97 14.70 4.59 -14.77
C ARG A 97 16.05 5.26 -14.59
N SER A 98 16.08 6.59 -14.47
CA SER A 98 17.32 7.34 -14.23
C SER A 98 17.93 7.00 -12.87
N TRP A 99 17.11 6.81 -11.84
CA TRP A 99 17.57 6.36 -10.53
C TRP A 99 18.18 4.96 -10.60
N LEU A 100 17.49 3.99 -11.21
CA LEU A 100 18.01 2.63 -11.40
C LEU A 100 19.33 2.60 -12.16
N ALA A 101 19.45 3.39 -13.23
CA ALA A 101 20.71 3.48 -13.98
C ALA A 101 21.85 4.03 -13.14
N ARG A 102 21.58 4.96 -12.21
CA ARG A 102 22.61 5.50 -11.30
C ARG A 102 22.95 4.54 -10.16
N THR A 103 21.97 3.85 -9.59
CA THR A 103 22.18 3.00 -8.40
C THR A 103 22.71 1.61 -8.74
N PHE A 104 22.25 1.02 -9.85
CA PHE A 104 22.58 -0.36 -10.19
C PHE A 104 23.61 -0.49 -11.32
N ASN A 105 23.84 0.54 -12.15
CA ASN A 105 24.90 0.54 -13.17
C ASN A 105 26.11 1.40 -12.79
N ALA A 106 26.20 1.91 -11.55
CA ALA A 106 27.45 2.52 -11.09
C ALA A 106 28.54 1.44 -10.97
N PRO A 107 29.74 1.65 -11.53
CA PRO A 107 30.84 0.71 -11.31
C PRO A 107 31.11 0.66 -9.81
N VAL A 108 31.05 -0.55 -9.24
CA VAL A 108 31.49 -0.81 -7.87
C VAL A 108 32.99 -0.50 -7.83
N THR A 109 33.37 0.73 -7.49
CA THR A 109 34.73 1.03 -7.07
C THR A 109 34.90 0.42 -5.69
N SER A 110 35.19 -0.90 -5.65
CA SER A 110 35.78 -1.51 -4.48
C SER A 110 37.10 -0.79 -4.23
N PRO A 111 37.34 -0.21 -3.03
CA PRO A 111 38.67 0.23 -2.68
C PRO A 111 39.51 -1.05 -2.54
N ALA A 112 40.36 -1.30 -3.53
CA ALA A 112 41.38 -2.33 -3.44
C ALA A 112 42.24 -2.03 -2.21
N LEU A 113 42.28 -2.97 -1.25
CA LEU A 113 43.28 -2.98 -0.20
C LEU A 113 44.66 -3.01 -0.86
N ALA A 114 45.47 -2.00 -0.59
CA ALA A 114 46.91 -1.97 -0.81
C ALA A 114 47.59 -1.78 0.54
#